data_AF-A0A6A5WN80-F1
#
_entry.id   AF-A0A6A5WN80-F1
#
_cell.length_a   1.000
_cell.length_b   1.000
_cell.length_c   1.000
_cell.angle_alpha   90.00
_cell.angle_beta   90.00
_cell.angle_gamma   90.00
#
_symmetry.space_group_name_H-M   'P 1'
#
loop_
_entity.id
_entity.type
_entity.pdbx_description
1 polymer ?
#
loop_
_entity_poly.entity_id
_entity_poly.type
_entity_poly.pdbx_seq_one_letter_code
_entity_poly.pdbx_strand_id
1 'polypeptide(L)'
;MSASNTNAEVMPTIPKMEHSQTPWAPGPYLNNPQEVSSDFLEINTLEKEHWPFFDKAQAAVMKYHSKYDNSHNFEHIQRVVKNAYDIHRDIIARDPSFAEGLDALTVYLGCLVHDVGDHKYQNRKGKCPYCGTDCSKCGNVRKGFLMTVVETVFWPFNRKEDGPTEDVKVLLLECGASEEFASKMQYIAKNVSYQNEKRIGPEAMNKVLEKHPELRIIQDADRLDTLGAIGQGRCFAFGGANLERQSQSIQMAVQHHWQKLYELPSMMKTRFGMEEGQARWEEMCVFRKWWLRETDVSSVLRRR
;
A
#
# COMPACT_ATOMS: atom_id res chain seq x y z
N MET A 1 39.51 -26.89 25.76
CA MET A 1 39.38 -26.58 24.32
C MET A 1 38.65 -27.76 23.69
N SER A 2 37.48 -27.70 23.08
CA SER A 2 36.50 -26.65 22.80
C SER A 2 35.17 -27.40 22.58
N ALA A 3 34.13 -27.08 23.34
CA ALA A 3 32.80 -27.65 23.14
C ALA A 3 32.16 -27.01 21.90
N SER A 4 31.79 -27.84 20.91
CA SER A 4 31.05 -27.43 19.73
C SER A 4 29.58 -27.23 20.10
N ASN A 5 29.20 -25.97 20.27
CA ASN A 5 27.82 -25.55 20.50
C ASN A 5 27.05 -25.64 19.16
N THR A 6 26.22 -26.66 18.98
CA THR A 6 25.26 -26.73 17.89
C THR A 6 23.93 -26.18 18.41
N ASN A 7 23.72 -24.87 18.23
CA ASN A 7 22.41 -24.26 18.41
C ASN A 7 21.49 -24.75 17.29
N ALA A 8 20.78 -25.85 17.53
CA ALA A 8 19.59 -26.19 16.75
C ALA A 8 18.54 -25.11 17.03
N GLU A 9 18.33 -24.18 16.09
CA GLU A 9 17.18 -23.26 16.11
C GLU A 9 15.90 -24.11 16.20
N VAL A 10 15.25 -24.08 17.36
CA VAL A 10 13.94 -24.67 17.57
C VAL A 10 12.98 -23.95 16.65
N MET A 11 12.53 -24.61 15.59
CA MET A 11 11.44 -24.12 14.74
C MET A 11 10.23 -23.84 15.64
N PRO A 12 9.58 -22.67 15.54
CA PRO A 12 8.38 -22.40 16.32
C PRO A 12 7.36 -23.50 16.04
N THR A 13 6.88 -24.16 17.09
CA THR A 13 5.85 -25.19 16.98
C THR A 13 4.59 -24.56 16.39
N ILE A 14 4.24 -24.96 15.18
CA ILE A 14 2.96 -24.61 14.56
C ILE A 14 1.87 -25.14 15.50
N PRO A 15 0.96 -24.30 16.03
CA PRO A 15 -0.14 -24.77 16.85
C PRO A 15 -0.90 -25.86 16.08
N LYS A 16 -1.13 -27.02 16.71
CA LYS A 16 -2.00 -28.04 16.14
C LYS A 16 -3.38 -27.40 15.98
N MET A 17 -3.74 -27.06 14.74
CA MET A 17 -5.08 -26.58 14.42
C MET A 17 -6.04 -27.74 14.63
N GLU A 18 -6.83 -27.70 15.70
CA GLU A 18 -8.02 -28.54 15.80
C GLU A 18 -8.94 -28.16 14.64
N HIS A 19 -9.39 -29.17 13.89
CA HIS A 19 -10.33 -29.02 12.80
C HIS A 19 -11.71 -28.58 13.34
N SER A 20 -11.82 -27.34 13.80
CA SER A 20 -13.12 -26.70 14.02
C SER A 20 -13.74 -26.40 12.66
N GLN A 21 -15.05 -26.66 12.56
CA GLN A 21 -15.85 -26.55 11.36
C GLN A 21 -16.03 -25.07 10.95
N THR A 22 -14.97 -24.47 10.40
CA THR A 22 -14.87 -23.43 9.36
C THR A 22 -13.44 -22.87 9.43
N PRO A 23 -12.42 -23.59 8.93
CA PRO A 23 -11.02 -23.26 9.20
C PRO A 23 -10.50 -22.05 8.39
N TRP A 24 -11.28 -21.55 7.42
CA TRP A 24 -10.93 -20.46 6.52
C TRP A 24 -12.16 -19.61 6.21
N ALA A 25 -12.91 -19.18 7.22
CA ALA A 25 -13.77 -18.02 7.00
C ALA A 25 -12.82 -16.84 6.72
N PRO A 26 -12.84 -16.24 5.52
CA PRO A 26 -12.11 -15.02 5.33
C PRO A 26 -12.49 -14.04 6.44
N GLY A 27 -11.49 -13.46 7.12
CA GLY A 27 -11.75 -12.60 8.28
C GLY A 27 -12.84 -11.57 7.97
N PRO A 28 -13.71 -11.21 8.94
CA PRO A 28 -15.08 -10.77 8.69
C PRO A 28 -15.29 -9.45 7.93
N TYR A 29 -14.24 -8.71 7.54
CA TYR A 29 -14.40 -7.32 7.08
C TYR A 29 -13.69 -6.94 5.77
N LEU A 30 -12.65 -7.66 5.31
CA LEU A 30 -11.84 -7.25 4.15
C LEU A 30 -11.44 -8.39 3.21
N ASN A 31 -12.09 -9.55 3.32
CA ASN A 31 -11.64 -10.76 2.65
C ASN A 31 -12.77 -11.47 1.90
N ASN A 32 -13.76 -10.78 1.34
CA ASN A 32 -14.64 -11.46 0.40
C ASN A 32 -13.80 -11.84 -0.85
N PRO A 33 -13.59 -13.13 -1.16
CA PRO A 33 -12.76 -13.52 -2.31
C PRO A 33 -13.39 -13.13 -3.66
N GLN A 34 -14.64 -12.68 -3.66
CA GLN A 34 -15.42 -12.33 -4.85
C GLN A 34 -15.56 -10.82 -5.05
N GLU A 35 -15.54 -10.02 -3.98
CA GLU A 35 -15.85 -8.59 -4.02
C GLU A 35 -14.95 -7.80 -3.09
N VAL A 36 -14.49 -6.63 -3.55
CA VAL A 36 -13.77 -5.66 -2.70
C VAL A 36 -14.76 -5.02 -1.74
N SER A 37 -14.41 -4.95 -0.45
CA SER A 37 -15.29 -4.34 0.56
C SER A 37 -15.68 -2.91 0.19
N SER A 38 -16.98 -2.62 0.26
CA SER A 38 -17.56 -1.28 0.10
C SER A 38 -17.88 -0.60 1.44
N ASP A 39 -17.56 -1.24 2.56
CA ASP A 39 -17.90 -0.74 3.88
C ASP A 39 -17.08 0.49 4.24
N PHE A 40 -17.72 1.46 4.87
CA PHE A 40 -17.07 2.67 5.34
C PHE A 40 -16.34 2.42 6.66
N LEU A 41 -15.21 3.10 6.83
CA LEU A 41 -14.39 2.96 8.02
C LEU A 41 -14.99 3.72 9.19
N GLU A 42 -15.17 3.04 10.32
CA GLU A 42 -15.59 3.65 11.57
C GLU A 42 -14.34 4.06 12.39
N ILE A 43 -14.08 5.37 12.44
CA ILE A 43 -12.88 5.94 13.06
C ILE A 43 -13.28 6.73 14.31
N ASN A 44 -13.30 6.07 15.46
CA ASN A 44 -13.77 6.69 16.71
C ASN A 44 -12.85 7.81 17.26
N THR A 45 -11.62 7.91 16.76
CA THR A 45 -10.68 9.00 17.02
C THR A 45 -10.90 10.22 16.11
N LEU A 46 -11.80 10.12 15.13
CA LEU A 46 -12.23 11.24 14.29
C LEU A 46 -13.53 11.82 14.85
N GLU A 47 -13.56 13.14 15.02
CA GLU A 47 -14.75 13.84 15.49
C GLU A 47 -15.94 13.62 14.54
N LYS A 48 -17.12 13.38 15.14
CA LYS A 48 -18.34 13.01 14.39
C LYS A 48 -18.77 14.06 13.37
N GLU A 49 -18.43 15.32 13.59
CA GLU A 49 -18.72 16.41 12.65
C GLU A 49 -17.99 16.25 11.31
N HIS A 50 -16.85 15.56 11.28
CA HIS A 50 -16.10 15.31 10.06
C HIS A 50 -16.57 14.08 9.28
N TRP A 51 -17.39 13.21 9.88
CA TRP A 51 -17.81 11.95 9.25
C TRP A 51 -18.51 12.14 7.90
N PRO A 52 -19.46 13.08 7.72
CA PRO A 52 -20.12 13.26 6.42
C PRO A 52 -19.15 13.63 5.29
N PHE A 53 -18.15 14.46 5.59
CA PHE A 53 -17.12 14.83 4.61
C PHE A 53 -16.16 13.66 4.34
N PHE A 54 -15.75 12.95 5.39
CA PHE A 54 -14.90 11.77 5.29
C PHE A 54 -15.56 10.67 4.46
N ASP A 55 -16.82 10.35 4.71
CA ASP A 55 -17.62 9.37 3.96
C ASP A 55 -17.75 9.73 2.48
N LYS A 56 -17.97 11.02 2.17
CA LYS A 56 -18.00 11.48 0.79
C LYS A 56 -16.65 11.31 0.09
N ALA A 57 -15.54 11.60 0.79
CA ALA A 57 -14.21 11.34 0.29
C ALA A 57 -13.93 9.84 0.12
N GLN A 58 -14.40 8.98 1.05
CA GLN A 58 -14.27 7.52 0.95
C GLN A 58 -14.95 7.01 -0.31
N ALA A 59 -16.19 7.44 -0.58
CA ALA A 59 -16.92 7.06 -1.78
C ALA A 59 -16.20 7.51 -3.07
N ALA A 60 -15.65 8.74 -3.08
CA ALA A 60 -14.91 9.26 -4.23
C ALA A 60 -13.61 8.46 -4.49
N VAL A 61 -12.86 8.14 -3.44
CA VAL A 61 -11.62 7.34 -3.53
C VAL A 61 -11.89 5.90 -3.92
N MET A 62 -12.92 5.27 -3.35
CA MET A 62 -13.35 3.92 -3.73
C MET A 62 -13.68 3.86 -5.22
N LYS A 63 -14.44 4.84 -5.71
CA LYS A 63 -14.73 4.96 -7.14
C LYS A 63 -13.48 5.16 -7.98
N TYR A 64 -12.55 6.01 -7.53
CA TYR A 64 -11.28 6.25 -8.22
C TYR A 64 -10.43 4.97 -8.35
N HIS A 65 -10.40 4.14 -7.30
CA HIS A 65 -9.61 2.91 -7.22
C HIS A 65 -10.29 1.67 -7.82
N SER A 66 -11.57 1.75 -8.20
CA SER A 66 -12.33 0.64 -8.80
C SER A 66 -11.71 0.06 -10.09
N LYS A 67 -10.81 0.82 -10.74
CA LYS A 67 -10.07 0.41 -11.94
C LYS A 67 -8.76 -0.34 -11.66
N TYR A 68 -8.29 -0.37 -10.41
CA TYR A 68 -7.00 -0.96 -10.05
C TYR A 68 -7.12 -2.45 -9.69
N ASP A 69 -6.01 -3.17 -9.83
CA ASP A 69 -5.93 -4.59 -9.48
C ASP A 69 -5.82 -4.81 -7.96
N ASN A 70 -5.85 -6.09 -7.55
CA ASN A 70 -5.86 -6.50 -6.15
C ASN A 70 -4.60 -6.09 -5.34
N SER A 71 -3.55 -5.60 -5.99
CA SER A 71 -2.37 -5.10 -5.27
C SER A 71 -2.51 -3.64 -4.80
N HIS A 72 -3.46 -2.88 -5.38
CA HIS A 72 -3.72 -1.45 -5.09
C HIS A 72 -5.22 -1.09 -5.14
N ASN A 73 -6.08 -2.05 -4.84
CA ASN A 73 -7.52 -1.83 -4.74
C ASN A 73 -7.88 -1.02 -3.46
N PHE A 74 -9.17 -0.70 -3.28
CA PHE A 74 -9.63 0.08 -2.12
C PHE A 74 -9.31 -0.58 -0.76
N GLU A 75 -9.20 -1.91 -0.70
CA GLU A 75 -8.79 -2.61 0.52
C GLU A 75 -7.36 -2.26 0.97
N HIS A 76 -6.44 -1.96 0.05
CA HIS A 76 -5.14 -1.41 0.42
C HIS A 76 -5.31 -0.09 1.18
N ILE A 77 -6.15 0.80 0.66
CA ILE A 77 -6.42 2.09 1.30
C ILE A 77 -7.08 1.88 2.68
N GLN A 78 -8.04 0.97 2.81
CA GLN A 78 -8.67 0.64 4.08
C GLN A 78 -7.65 0.13 5.12
N ARG A 79 -6.70 -0.73 4.71
CA ARG A 79 -5.63 -1.20 5.62
C ARG A 79 -4.65 -0.09 6.00
N VAL A 80 -4.31 0.81 5.08
CA VAL A 80 -3.47 1.98 5.39
C VAL A 80 -4.18 2.88 6.41
N VAL A 81 -5.45 3.20 6.22
CA VAL A 81 -6.22 3.97 7.21
C VAL A 81 -6.30 3.24 8.56
N LYS A 82 -6.44 1.90 8.56
CA LYS A 82 -6.40 1.12 9.80
C LYS A 82 -5.04 1.16 10.49
N ASN A 83 -3.93 1.08 9.76
CA ASN A 83 -2.59 1.23 10.34
C ASN A 83 -2.44 2.64 10.95
N ALA A 84 -2.92 3.68 10.27
CA ALA A 84 -2.91 5.06 10.78
C ALA A 84 -3.77 5.20 12.05
N TYR A 85 -4.90 4.50 12.13
CA TYR A 85 -5.74 4.45 13.31
C TYR A 85 -5.01 3.84 14.52
N ASP A 86 -4.30 2.73 14.33
CA ASP A 86 -3.53 2.10 15.41
C ASP A 86 -2.38 3.00 15.88
N ILE A 87 -1.65 3.61 14.94
CA ILE A 87 -0.60 4.59 15.25
C ILE A 87 -1.18 5.77 16.03
N HIS A 88 -2.31 6.33 15.59
CA HIS A 88 -2.91 7.49 16.23
C HIS A 88 -3.40 7.16 17.66
N ARG A 89 -4.03 6.00 17.87
CA ARG A 89 -4.42 5.55 19.21
C ARG A 89 -3.24 5.36 20.14
N ASP A 90 -2.16 4.80 19.61
CA ASP A 90 -0.93 4.62 20.36
C ASP A 90 -0.30 5.97 20.77
N ILE A 91 -0.29 6.95 19.87
CA ILE A 91 0.14 8.32 20.15
C ILE A 91 -0.73 8.96 21.25
N ILE A 92 -2.07 8.86 21.15
CA ILE A 92 -2.97 9.38 22.19
C ILE A 92 -2.63 8.77 23.57
N ALA A 93 -2.31 7.48 23.60
CA ALA A 93 -2.02 6.77 24.85
C ALA A 93 -0.61 7.05 25.42
N ARG A 94 0.41 7.20 24.56
CA ARG A 94 1.83 7.23 24.96
C ARG A 94 2.51 8.59 24.79
N ASP A 95 1.96 9.48 23.97
CA ASP A 95 2.45 10.83 23.73
C ASP A 95 1.30 11.84 23.54
N PRO A 96 0.55 12.16 24.62
CA PRO A 96 -0.60 13.07 24.54
C PRO A 96 -0.23 14.47 24.08
N SER A 97 1.00 14.93 24.35
CA SER A 97 1.46 16.26 23.93
C SER A 97 1.63 16.34 22.43
N PHE A 98 2.14 15.28 21.79
CA PHE A 98 2.15 15.22 20.33
C PHE A 98 0.73 15.08 19.78
N ALA A 99 -0.13 14.30 20.44
CA ALA A 99 -1.52 14.09 20.03
C ALA A 99 -2.33 15.40 19.94
N GLU A 100 -2.15 16.32 20.89
CA GLU A 100 -2.85 17.63 20.91
C GLU A 100 -2.54 18.50 19.67
N GLY A 101 -1.35 18.33 19.08
CA GLY A 101 -0.94 19.06 17.88
C GLY A 101 -1.33 18.42 16.55
N LEU A 102 -2.03 17.28 16.56
CA LEU A 102 -2.38 16.54 15.35
C LEU A 102 -3.81 16.86 14.88
N ASP A 103 -3.94 17.12 13.58
CA ASP A 103 -5.25 17.14 12.92
C ASP A 103 -5.61 15.73 12.43
N ALA A 104 -6.49 15.06 13.18
CA ALA A 104 -6.98 13.72 12.87
C ALA A 104 -7.61 13.63 11.47
N LEU A 105 -8.33 14.66 11.02
CA LEU A 105 -8.94 14.68 9.69
C LEU A 105 -7.86 14.65 8.60
N THR A 106 -6.80 15.46 8.76
CA THR A 106 -5.63 15.44 7.85
C THR A 106 -4.95 14.06 7.83
N VAL A 107 -4.76 13.41 8.98
CA VAL A 107 -4.17 12.06 9.05
C VAL A 107 -4.98 11.06 8.21
N TYR A 108 -6.28 10.96 8.47
CA TYR A 108 -7.12 9.94 7.85
C TYR A 108 -7.41 10.23 6.39
N LEU A 109 -7.70 11.49 6.02
CA LEU A 109 -7.85 11.85 4.61
C LEU A 109 -6.54 11.71 3.85
N GLY A 110 -5.41 12.00 4.49
CA GLY A 110 -4.09 11.84 3.87
C GLY A 110 -3.83 10.39 3.50
N CYS A 111 -4.15 9.46 4.40
CA CYS A 111 -4.11 8.03 4.13
C CYS A 111 -5.10 7.63 3.02
N LEU A 112 -6.30 8.20 3.01
CA LEU A 112 -7.33 7.87 2.04
C LEU A 112 -6.94 8.29 0.60
N VAL A 113 -6.31 9.46 0.44
CA VAL A 113 -6.04 10.05 -0.88
C VAL A 113 -4.60 9.90 -1.37
N HIS A 114 -3.69 9.31 -0.60
CA HIS A 114 -2.25 9.32 -0.93
C HIS A 114 -1.92 8.69 -2.31
N ASP A 115 -2.68 7.68 -2.73
CA ASP A 115 -2.50 6.96 -4.00
C ASP A 115 -3.36 7.55 -5.15
N VAL A 116 -4.14 8.62 -4.89
CA VAL A 116 -4.87 9.34 -5.93
C VAL A 116 -3.87 10.11 -6.80
N GLY A 117 -3.86 9.81 -8.10
CA GLY A 117 -2.97 10.45 -9.08
C GLY A 117 -1.59 9.80 -9.22
N ASP A 118 -1.30 8.66 -8.56
CA ASP A 118 0.00 8.00 -8.73
C ASP A 118 0.20 7.49 -10.17
N HIS A 119 1.24 8.03 -10.84
CA HIS A 119 1.61 7.72 -12.21
C HIS A 119 1.97 6.25 -12.46
N LYS A 120 2.29 5.47 -11.41
CA LYS A 120 2.60 4.03 -11.55
C LYS A 120 1.45 3.21 -12.13
N TYR A 121 0.23 3.73 -12.09
CA TYR A 121 -1.00 3.05 -12.52
C TYR A 121 -1.78 3.81 -13.60
N GLN A 122 -1.20 4.89 -14.11
CA GLN A 122 -1.73 5.53 -15.31
C GLN A 122 -1.34 4.66 -16.51
N ASN A 123 -2.36 4.13 -17.19
CA ASN A 123 -2.23 3.28 -18.37
C ASN A 123 -1.12 3.81 -19.30
N ARG A 124 0.01 3.10 -19.38
CA ARG A 124 0.98 3.35 -20.46
C ARG A 124 0.24 3.00 -21.75
N LYS A 125 -0.05 4.01 -22.57
CA LYS A 125 -0.76 3.88 -23.84
C LYS A 125 -0.25 2.65 -24.64
N GLY A 126 -1.15 1.69 -24.86
CA GLY A 126 -1.28 0.97 -26.13
C GLY A 126 -0.17 0.01 -26.58
N LYS A 127 0.42 -0.80 -25.69
CA LYS A 127 1.29 -1.90 -26.12
C LYS A 127 0.93 -3.22 -25.44
N CYS A 128 0.61 -4.22 -26.26
CA CYS A 128 0.34 -5.59 -25.85
C CYS A 128 1.56 -6.19 -25.14
N PRO A 129 1.39 -6.83 -23.96
CA PRO A 129 2.49 -7.43 -23.20
C PRO A 129 3.31 -8.46 -23.96
N TYR A 130 2.67 -9.17 -24.87
CA TYR A 130 3.27 -10.30 -25.56
C TYR A 130 4.05 -9.89 -26.82
N CYS A 131 3.73 -8.73 -27.42
CA CYS A 131 4.32 -8.33 -28.70
C CYS A 131 4.75 -6.86 -28.78
N GLY A 132 4.52 -6.04 -27.74
CA GLY A 132 4.99 -4.65 -27.68
C GLY A 132 4.31 -3.67 -28.66
N THR A 133 3.19 -4.06 -29.28
CA THR A 133 2.43 -3.29 -30.28
C THR A 133 0.92 -3.30 -29.99
N ASP A 134 0.12 -2.58 -30.77
CA ASP A 134 -1.34 -2.55 -30.62
C ASP A 134 -1.97 -3.94 -30.90
N CYS A 135 -2.80 -4.41 -29.96
CA CYS A 135 -3.24 -5.81 -29.81
C CYS A 135 -4.26 -6.27 -30.88
N SER A 136 -4.73 -5.35 -31.72
CA SER A 136 -5.67 -5.64 -32.82
C SER A 136 -5.13 -6.60 -33.90
N LYS A 137 -3.80 -6.82 -33.97
CA LYS A 137 -3.15 -7.65 -35.00
C LYS A 137 -2.69 -9.05 -34.54
N CYS A 138 -2.58 -9.31 -33.23
CA CYS A 138 -1.89 -10.53 -32.75
C CYS A 138 -2.80 -11.75 -32.55
N GLY A 139 -4.10 -11.68 -32.84
CA GLY A 139 -5.02 -12.83 -32.83
C GLY A 139 -5.27 -13.49 -31.46
N ASN A 140 -4.48 -13.16 -30.44
CA ASN A 140 -4.58 -13.67 -29.07
C ASN A 140 -5.58 -12.82 -28.26
N VAL A 141 -6.80 -12.73 -28.78
CA VAL A 141 -7.91 -12.10 -28.08
C VAL A 141 -8.45 -13.12 -27.09
N ARG A 142 -7.95 -13.12 -25.85
CA ARG A 142 -8.84 -13.48 -24.74
C ARG A 142 -9.89 -12.38 -24.67
N LYS A 143 -10.98 -12.57 -25.42
CA LYS A 143 -12.21 -11.78 -25.31
C LYS A 143 -12.68 -11.89 -23.86
N GLY A 144 -12.48 -10.84 -23.07
CA GLY A 144 -12.94 -10.82 -21.69
C GLY A 144 -12.17 -9.90 -20.77
N PHE A 145 -12.06 -8.61 -21.10
CA PHE A 145 -12.19 -7.59 -20.07
C PHE A 145 -12.73 -6.32 -20.73
N LEU A 146 -13.91 -5.93 -20.28
CA LEU A 146 -14.82 -4.97 -20.91
C LEU A 146 -14.23 -3.56 -20.85
N MET A 147 -13.48 -3.16 -21.88
CA MET A 147 -13.17 -1.75 -22.17
C MET A 147 -14.06 -1.28 -23.31
N THR A 148 -15.36 -1.24 -23.05
CA THR A 148 -16.33 -0.57 -23.92
C THR A 148 -17.54 -0.23 -23.05
N VAL A 149 -17.76 1.08 -22.83
CA VAL A 149 -18.91 1.78 -22.20
C VAL A 149 -18.54 2.81 -21.12
N VAL A 150 -17.30 2.90 -20.63
CA VAL A 150 -16.92 3.94 -19.62
C VAL A 150 -15.98 5.03 -20.15
N GLU A 151 -15.99 5.32 -21.45
CA GLU A 151 -15.22 6.46 -22.00
C GLU A 151 -16.09 7.70 -22.28
N THR A 152 -17.42 7.59 -22.20
CA THR A 152 -18.32 8.68 -22.64
C THR A 152 -19.13 9.38 -21.54
N VAL A 153 -18.98 9.01 -20.26
CA VAL A 153 -19.78 9.64 -19.17
C VAL A 153 -19.00 10.02 -17.90
N PHE A 154 -17.71 9.69 -17.75
CA PHE A 154 -17.03 9.92 -16.47
C PHE A 154 -15.67 10.64 -16.57
N TRP A 155 -15.61 11.83 -15.96
CA TRP A 155 -14.46 12.73 -15.77
C TRP A 155 -14.16 13.76 -16.88
N PRO A 156 -14.97 14.82 -17.03
CA PRO A 156 -14.70 15.91 -17.97
C PRO A 156 -13.89 17.01 -17.27
N PHE A 157 -12.61 16.82 -16.97
CA PHE A 157 -11.77 17.95 -16.55
C PHE A 157 -10.42 17.96 -17.28
N ASN A 158 -10.14 19.13 -17.88
CA ASN A 158 -8.98 19.48 -18.68
C ASN A 158 -7.68 19.05 -17.99
N ARG A 159 -7.16 17.89 -18.39
CA ARG A 159 -5.80 17.46 -18.11
C ARG A 159 -4.88 18.40 -18.90
N LYS A 160 -4.08 19.23 -18.21
CA LYS A 160 -2.89 19.80 -18.87
C LYS A 160 -1.94 18.62 -19.06
N GLU A 161 -1.62 18.30 -20.31
CA GLU A 161 -0.87 17.08 -20.67
C GLU A 161 0.52 16.99 -20.00
N ASP A 162 1.05 18.11 -19.47
CA ASP A 162 2.40 18.20 -18.92
C ASP A 162 2.51 18.81 -17.50
N GLY A 163 1.40 18.86 -16.73
CA GLY A 163 1.39 19.44 -15.37
C GLY A 163 1.46 18.39 -14.24
N PRO A 164 1.97 18.74 -13.03
CA PRO A 164 1.79 17.87 -11.86
C PRO A 164 0.30 17.63 -11.63
N THR A 165 -0.10 16.38 -11.45
CA THR A 165 -1.50 15.99 -11.26
C THR A 165 -2.00 16.51 -9.92
N GLU A 166 -2.85 17.55 -9.95
CA GLU A 166 -3.56 18.07 -8.79
C GLU A 166 -4.81 17.22 -8.45
N ASP A 167 -4.77 15.91 -8.74
CA ASP A 167 -5.92 15.00 -8.66
C ASP A 167 -6.50 14.92 -7.25
N VAL A 168 -5.64 14.95 -6.21
CA VAL A 168 -6.08 14.95 -4.80
C VAL A 168 -6.84 16.23 -4.50
N LYS A 169 -6.30 17.37 -4.92
CA LYS A 169 -6.95 18.68 -4.71
C LYS A 169 -8.32 18.71 -5.38
N VAL A 170 -8.40 18.33 -6.65
CA VAL A 170 -9.65 18.31 -7.41
C VAL A 170 -10.69 17.40 -6.75
N LEU A 171 -10.30 16.17 -6.39
CA LEU A 171 -11.19 15.21 -5.72
C LEU A 171 -11.74 15.77 -4.41
N LEU A 172 -10.90 16.41 -3.59
CA LEU A 172 -11.33 16.96 -2.30
C LEU A 172 -12.20 18.21 -2.45
N LEU A 173 -11.95 19.07 -3.44
CA LEU A 173 -12.82 20.21 -3.76
C LEU A 173 -14.22 19.75 -4.15
N GLU A 174 -14.34 18.71 -4.98
CA GLU A 174 -15.64 18.10 -5.32
C GLU A 174 -16.34 17.49 -4.09
N CYS A 175 -15.54 16.99 -3.14
CA CYS A 175 -16.04 16.52 -1.85
C CYS A 175 -16.51 17.68 -0.95
N GLY A 176 -16.14 18.93 -1.23
CA GLY A 176 -16.54 20.12 -0.47
C GLY A 176 -15.46 20.69 0.43
N ALA A 177 -14.20 20.32 0.23
CA ALA A 177 -13.06 20.91 0.93
C ALA A 177 -12.89 22.39 0.57
N SER A 178 -12.31 23.18 1.47
CA SER A 178 -11.80 24.51 1.13
C SER A 178 -10.57 24.40 0.21
N GLU A 179 -10.34 25.42 -0.61
CA GLU A 179 -9.17 25.51 -1.49
C GLU A 179 -7.84 25.38 -0.74
N GLU A 180 -7.76 26.00 0.44
CA GLU A 180 -6.59 25.93 1.32
C GLU A 180 -6.36 24.51 1.82
N PHE A 181 -7.41 23.84 2.33
CA PHE A 181 -7.31 22.49 2.85
C PHE A 181 -7.00 21.48 1.74
N ALA A 182 -7.67 21.56 0.60
CA ALA A 182 -7.40 20.70 -0.55
C ALA A 182 -5.95 20.84 -1.06
N SER A 183 -5.41 22.07 -1.03
CA SER A 183 -4.00 22.33 -1.38
C SER A 183 -3.03 21.77 -0.33
N LYS A 184 -3.35 21.86 0.97
CA LYS A 184 -2.60 21.18 2.05
C LYS A 184 -2.55 19.68 1.80
N MET A 185 -3.69 19.06 1.51
CA MET A 185 -3.79 17.62 1.29
C MET A 185 -3.05 17.16 0.03
N GLN A 186 -3.12 17.91 -1.06
CA GLN A 186 -2.33 17.64 -2.27
C GLN A 186 -0.82 17.69 -1.99
N TYR A 187 -0.38 18.65 -1.17
CA TYR A 187 1.02 18.75 -0.78
C TYR A 187 1.46 17.58 0.11
N ILE A 188 0.63 17.17 1.07
CA ILE A 188 0.87 16.01 1.93
C ILE A 188 0.98 14.74 1.07
N ALA A 189 -0.01 14.47 0.21
CA ALA A 189 -0.04 13.28 -0.65
C ALA A 189 1.22 13.16 -1.52
N LYS A 190 1.68 14.27 -2.11
CA LYS A 190 2.92 14.33 -2.89
C LYS A 190 4.16 13.88 -2.11
N ASN A 191 4.15 14.07 -0.79
CA ASN A 191 5.28 13.74 0.08
C ASN A 191 5.16 12.37 0.77
N VAL A 192 4.08 11.61 0.59
CA VAL A 192 3.92 10.28 1.22
C VAL A 192 4.94 9.27 0.67
N SER A 193 5.13 9.22 -0.65
CA SER A 193 5.86 8.11 -1.28
C SER A 193 7.34 8.01 -0.90
N TYR A 194 7.81 6.77 -0.71
CA TYR A 194 9.22 6.43 -0.46
C TYR A 194 10.20 7.06 -1.46
N GLN A 195 9.86 7.04 -2.75
CA GLN A 195 10.72 7.58 -3.80
C GLN A 195 10.90 9.09 -3.67
N ASN A 196 9.83 9.81 -3.33
CA ASN A 196 9.92 11.24 -3.11
C ASN A 196 10.78 11.55 -1.87
N GLU A 197 10.62 10.82 -0.77
CA GLU A 197 11.43 10.99 0.43
C GLU A 197 12.93 10.80 0.17
N LYS A 198 13.30 9.73 -0.54
CA LYS A 198 14.69 9.50 -0.95
C LYS A 198 15.22 10.60 -1.85
N ARG A 199 14.39 11.12 -2.76
CA ARG A 199 14.76 12.17 -3.72
C ARG A 199 15.00 13.53 -3.05
N ILE A 200 14.14 13.93 -2.12
CA ILE A 200 14.27 15.24 -1.44
C ILE A 200 15.30 15.21 -0.30
N GLY A 201 15.58 14.03 0.25
CA GLY A 201 16.57 13.84 1.30
C GLY A 201 16.06 14.17 2.71
N PRO A 202 16.80 13.76 3.76
CA PRO A 202 16.35 13.82 5.15
C PRO A 202 16.14 15.25 5.66
N GLU A 203 17.04 16.17 5.32
CA GLU A 203 16.93 17.57 5.78
C GLU A 203 15.68 18.27 5.25
N ALA A 204 15.40 18.10 3.95
CA ALA A 204 14.19 18.67 3.35
C ALA A 204 12.93 17.98 3.88
N MET A 205 12.96 16.66 4.04
CA MET A 205 11.83 15.92 4.62
C MET A 205 11.53 16.37 6.05
N ASN A 206 12.55 16.59 6.90
CA ASN A 206 12.34 17.09 8.26
C ASN A 206 11.59 18.42 8.29
N LYS A 207 11.91 19.35 7.39
CA LYS A 207 11.16 20.62 7.25
C LYS A 207 9.70 20.41 6.86
N VAL A 208 9.42 19.42 6.01
CA VAL A 208 8.04 19.05 5.65
C VAL A 208 7.30 18.50 6.88
N LEU A 209 7.94 17.62 7.65
CA LEU A 209 7.36 17.01 8.85
C LEU A 209 7.16 17.99 10.00
N GLU A 210 8.01 19.03 10.12
CA GLU A 210 7.81 20.12 11.08
C GLU A 210 6.56 20.93 10.76
N LYS A 211 6.29 21.18 9.47
CA LYS A 211 5.10 21.90 9.01
C LYS A 211 3.83 21.03 8.99
N HIS A 212 3.99 19.73 8.78
CA HIS A 212 2.91 18.76 8.62
C HIS A 212 3.21 17.50 9.44
N PRO A 213 3.08 17.54 10.78
CA PRO A 213 3.38 16.40 11.65
C PRO A 213 2.53 15.17 11.35
N GLU A 214 1.33 15.34 10.79
CA GLU A 214 0.41 14.27 10.37
C GLU A 214 1.05 13.35 9.32
N LEU A 215 1.97 13.88 8.49
CA LEU A 215 2.69 13.11 7.49
C LEU A 215 3.53 11.99 8.11
N ARG A 216 3.96 12.12 9.38
CA ARG A 216 4.65 11.04 10.11
C ARG A 216 3.80 9.78 10.19
N ILE A 217 2.53 9.95 10.52
CA ILE A 217 1.57 8.84 10.65
C ILE A 217 1.23 8.28 9.28
N ILE A 218 0.94 9.15 8.32
CA ILE A 218 0.52 8.74 6.96
C ILE A 218 1.62 7.90 6.28
N GLN A 219 2.88 8.32 6.38
CA GLN A 219 3.98 7.59 5.77
C GLN A 219 4.23 6.24 6.46
N ASP A 220 4.18 6.19 7.78
CA ASP A 220 4.35 4.93 8.50
C ASP A 220 3.21 3.96 8.18
N ALA A 221 1.97 4.45 8.13
CA ALA A 221 0.79 3.65 7.81
C ALA A 221 0.86 3.00 6.42
N ASP A 222 1.29 3.74 5.40
CA ASP A 222 1.51 3.22 4.04
C ASP A 222 2.64 2.17 4.00
N ARG A 223 3.76 2.46 4.67
CA ARG A 223 4.91 1.53 4.73
C ARG A 223 4.58 0.24 5.46
N LEU A 224 3.78 0.29 6.51
CA LEU A 224 3.33 -0.88 7.24
C LEU A 224 2.54 -1.84 6.33
N ASP A 225 1.73 -1.34 5.39
CA ASP A 225 1.01 -2.20 4.42
C ASP A 225 1.92 -2.79 3.32
N THR A 226 3.17 -2.34 3.25
CA THR A 226 4.20 -2.88 2.35
C THR A 226 5.03 -3.98 3.03
N LEU A 227 4.91 -4.15 4.34
CA LEU A 227 5.62 -5.15 5.15
C LEU A 227 4.69 -6.31 5.57
N GLY A 228 5.27 -7.37 6.13
CA GLY A 228 4.56 -8.54 6.66
C GLY A 228 3.90 -9.40 5.58
N ALA A 229 3.02 -10.32 5.99
CA ALA A 229 2.35 -11.26 5.09
C ALA A 229 1.62 -10.57 3.92
N ILE A 230 0.91 -9.46 4.19
CA ILE A 230 0.21 -8.67 3.16
C ILE A 230 1.19 -8.06 2.18
N GLY A 231 2.27 -7.44 2.67
CA GLY A 231 3.31 -6.88 1.81
C GLY A 231 3.93 -7.92 0.86
N GLN A 232 4.16 -9.14 1.35
CA GLN A 232 4.64 -10.25 0.52
C GLN A 232 3.62 -10.64 -0.55
N GLY A 233 2.34 -10.78 -0.18
CA GLY A 233 1.26 -11.11 -1.11
C GLY A 233 1.09 -10.06 -2.21
N ARG A 234 1.08 -8.77 -1.84
CA ARG A 234 1.01 -7.64 -2.78
C ARG A 234 2.19 -7.63 -3.74
N CYS A 235 3.40 -7.96 -3.27
CA CYS A 235 4.58 -8.02 -4.12
C CYS A 235 4.44 -9.06 -5.24
N PHE A 236 3.93 -10.25 -4.93
CA PHE A 236 3.66 -11.29 -5.93
C PHE A 236 2.52 -10.91 -6.88
N ALA A 237 1.42 -10.35 -6.34
CA ALA A 237 0.29 -9.90 -7.15
C ALA A 237 0.72 -8.82 -8.16
N PHE A 238 1.47 -7.81 -7.72
CA PHE A 238 2.01 -6.76 -8.59
C PHE A 238 3.00 -7.32 -9.61
N GLY A 239 3.89 -8.24 -9.21
CA GLY A 239 4.81 -8.91 -10.13
C GLY A 239 4.09 -9.69 -11.23
N GLY A 240 2.99 -10.37 -10.89
CA GLY A 240 2.15 -11.11 -11.83
C GLY A 240 1.29 -10.22 -12.73
N ALA A 241 0.77 -9.09 -12.23
CA ALA A 241 -0.03 -8.15 -13.02
C ALA A 241 0.82 -7.26 -13.94
N ASN A 242 2.04 -6.92 -13.53
CA ASN A 242 2.92 -6.04 -14.29
C ASN A 242 3.56 -6.77 -15.48
N LEU A 243 3.22 -6.33 -16.69
CA LEU A 243 3.64 -6.91 -17.95
C LEU A 243 5.17 -7.01 -18.13
N GLU A 244 5.92 -6.01 -17.66
CA GLU A 244 7.38 -6.02 -17.74
C GLU A 244 7.96 -7.08 -16.79
N ARG A 245 7.33 -7.27 -15.63
CA ARG A 245 7.77 -8.20 -14.57
C ARG A 245 7.33 -9.64 -14.80
N GLN A 246 6.28 -9.89 -15.57
CA GLN A 246 5.85 -11.25 -15.95
C GLN A 246 6.94 -12.04 -16.66
N SER A 247 7.85 -11.36 -17.37
CA SER A 247 9.00 -11.99 -18.05
C SER A 247 10.16 -12.34 -17.10
N GLN A 248 10.09 -11.91 -15.84
CA GLN A 248 11.13 -12.13 -14.84
C GLN A 248 10.82 -13.36 -13.99
N SER A 249 11.86 -13.92 -13.37
CA SER A 249 11.67 -14.99 -12.40
C SER A 249 10.88 -14.50 -11.19
N ILE A 250 10.04 -15.35 -10.60
CA ILE A 250 9.38 -15.08 -9.32
C ILE A 250 10.40 -14.79 -8.19
N GLN A 251 11.65 -15.25 -8.33
CA GLN A 251 12.76 -14.88 -7.45
C GLN A 251 13.02 -13.37 -7.42
N MET A 252 12.77 -12.66 -8.53
CA MET A 252 12.93 -11.20 -8.61
C MET A 252 11.91 -10.47 -7.73
N ALA A 253 10.69 -11.00 -7.56
CA ALA A 253 9.71 -10.41 -6.65
C ALA A 253 10.26 -10.43 -5.20
N VAL A 254 10.82 -11.56 -4.77
CA VAL A 254 11.45 -11.71 -3.45
C VAL A 254 12.74 -10.88 -3.32
N GLN A 255 13.54 -10.76 -4.38
CA GLN A 255 14.75 -9.95 -4.37
C GLN A 255 14.46 -8.44 -4.28
N HIS A 256 13.48 -7.95 -5.04
CA HIS A 256 13.02 -6.56 -4.97
C HIS A 256 12.44 -6.23 -3.60
N HIS A 257 11.72 -7.19 -3.01
CA HIS A 257 11.27 -7.11 -1.63
C HIS A 257 12.47 -6.84 -0.71
N TRP A 258 13.52 -7.65 -0.78
CA TRP A 258 14.69 -7.50 0.08
C TRP A 258 15.44 -6.18 -0.11
N GLN A 259 15.72 -5.77 -1.35
CA GLN A 259 16.55 -4.58 -1.62
C GLN A 259 15.86 -3.26 -1.23
N LYS A 260 14.53 -3.21 -1.34
CA LYS A 260 13.78 -1.99 -1.08
C LYS A 260 13.22 -1.94 0.33
N LEU A 261 12.74 -3.08 0.84
CA LEU A 261 11.88 -3.11 2.02
C LEU A 261 12.66 -3.28 3.32
N TYR A 262 13.94 -3.70 3.25
CA TYR A 262 14.82 -3.77 4.42
C TYR A 262 15.07 -2.42 5.08
N GLU A 263 14.97 -1.31 4.34
CA GLU A 263 15.19 0.03 4.87
C GLU A 263 13.93 0.59 5.54
N LEU A 264 12.75 0.03 5.27
CA LEU A 264 11.50 0.63 5.76
C LEU A 264 11.40 0.68 7.29
N PRO A 265 11.75 -0.38 8.06
CA PRO A 265 11.65 -0.32 9.51
C PRO A 265 12.47 0.82 10.13
N SER A 266 13.68 1.09 9.62
CA SER A 266 14.54 2.17 10.12
C SER A 266 14.13 3.56 9.65
N MET A 267 13.27 3.64 8.63
CA MET A 267 12.71 4.90 8.13
C MET A 267 11.40 5.30 8.82
N MET A 268 10.81 4.43 9.64
CA MET A 268 9.58 4.73 10.38
C MET A 268 9.77 5.93 11.31
N LYS A 269 8.71 6.73 11.50
CA LYS A 269 8.76 8.04 12.17
C LYS A 269 8.09 8.03 13.54
N THR A 270 7.16 7.11 13.74
CA THR A 270 6.35 6.95 14.95
C THR A 270 6.83 5.73 15.72
N ARG A 271 6.71 5.77 17.05
CA ARG A 271 7.14 4.66 17.90
C ARG A 271 6.42 3.36 17.55
N PHE A 272 5.09 3.39 17.40
CA PHE A 272 4.31 2.25 16.95
C PHE A 272 4.76 1.75 15.57
N GLY A 273 4.96 2.67 14.61
CA GLY A 273 5.43 2.32 13.28
C GLY A 273 6.78 1.59 13.28
N MET A 274 7.72 2.01 14.14
CA MET A 274 9.01 1.33 14.33
C MET A 274 8.84 -0.07 14.93
N GLU A 275 8.07 -0.20 16.01
CA GLU A 275 7.82 -1.47 16.71
C GLU A 275 7.13 -2.49 15.77
N GLU A 276 6.03 -2.08 15.14
CA GLU A 276 5.24 -2.92 14.23
C GLU A 276 5.98 -3.19 12.91
N GLY A 277 6.68 -2.18 12.37
CA GLY A 277 7.47 -2.32 11.14
C GLY A 277 8.60 -3.34 11.31
N GLN A 278 9.26 -3.35 12.47
CA GLN A 278 10.27 -4.34 12.79
C GLN A 278 9.67 -5.75 12.93
N ALA A 279 8.55 -5.89 13.65
CA ALA A 279 7.87 -7.19 13.79
C ALA A 279 7.46 -7.76 12.43
N ARG A 280 6.82 -6.95 11.58
CA ARG A 280 6.44 -7.35 10.22
C ARG A 280 7.65 -7.69 9.36
N TRP A 281 8.78 -7.00 9.50
CA TRP A 281 10.02 -7.32 8.78
C TRP A 281 10.62 -8.67 9.20
N GLU A 282 10.55 -9.02 10.48
CA GLU A 282 11.03 -10.31 10.99
C GLU A 282 10.24 -11.49 10.40
N GLU A 283 8.91 -11.36 10.25
CA GLU A 283 8.09 -12.33 9.54
C GLU A 283 8.58 -12.57 8.10
N MET A 284 8.97 -11.51 7.40
CA MET A 284 9.46 -11.59 6.03
C MET A 284 10.84 -12.23 5.93
N CYS A 285 11.69 -12.00 6.95
CA CYS A 285 12.96 -12.70 7.08
C CYS A 285 12.74 -14.22 7.24
N VAL A 286 11.74 -14.64 8.01
CA VAL A 286 11.35 -16.05 8.13
C VAL A 286 10.85 -16.60 6.79
N PHE A 287 9.93 -15.88 6.11
CA PHE A 287 9.46 -16.26 4.78
C PHE A 287 10.62 -16.46 3.80
N ARG A 288 11.61 -15.56 3.82
CA ARG A 288 12.80 -15.67 2.96
C ARG A 288 13.64 -16.91 3.26
N LYS A 289 13.77 -17.32 4.52
CA LYS A 289 14.46 -18.58 4.88
C LYS A 289 13.75 -19.77 4.23
N TRP A 290 12.42 -19.84 4.28
CA TRP A 290 11.64 -20.89 3.61
C TRP A 290 11.80 -20.85 2.10
N TRP A 291 11.68 -19.66 1.51
CA TRP A 291 11.84 -19.45 0.08
C TRP A 291 13.19 -19.93 -0.44
N LEU A 292 14.30 -19.57 0.23
CA LEU A 292 15.64 -20.00 -0.17
C LEU A 292 15.81 -21.52 -0.09
N ARG A 293 15.27 -22.15 0.97
CA ARG A 293 15.30 -23.62 1.12
C ARG A 293 14.53 -24.32 0.00
N GLU A 294 13.34 -23.84 -0.33
CA GLU A 294 12.42 -24.50 -1.27
C GLU A 294 12.78 -24.24 -2.74
N THR A 295 13.44 -23.12 -3.03
CA THR A 295 13.93 -22.79 -4.38
C THR A 295 15.35 -23.29 -4.67
N ASP A 296 16.03 -23.88 -3.67
CA ASP A 296 17.34 -24.50 -3.88
C ASP A 296 17.21 -25.85 -4.61
N VAL A 297 17.42 -25.79 -5.92
CA VAL A 297 17.46 -26.96 -6.80
C VAL A 297 18.90 -27.39 -7.13
N SER A 298 19.91 -26.86 -6.44
CA SER A 298 21.33 -27.08 -6.76
C SER A 298 21.73 -28.56 -6.80
N SER A 299 21.05 -29.40 -6.02
CA SER A 299 21.26 -30.85 -5.97
C SER A 299 20.90 -31.60 -7.27
N VAL A 300 20.02 -31.03 -8.11
CA VAL A 300 19.58 -31.63 -9.37
C VAL A 300 20.08 -30.88 -10.62
N LEU A 301 20.82 -29.78 -10.44
CA LEU A 301 21.39 -29.02 -11.55
C LEU A 301 22.68 -29.67 -12.06
N ARG A 302 22.69 -30.03 -13.34
CA ARG A 302 23.93 -30.39 -14.03
C ARG A 302 24.60 -29.11 -14.53
N ARG A 303 25.82 -28.83 -14.05
CA ARG A 303 26.63 -27.74 -14.61
C ARG A 303 26.88 -28.05 -16.09
N ARG A 304 26.54 -27.10 -16.97
CA ARG A 304 26.90 -27.13 -18.38
C ARG A 304 28.34 -26.70 -18.55
#